data_AF-A0A2M8K3I1-F1
#
_entry.id   AF-A0A2M8K3I1-F1
#
_cell.length_a   1.000
_cell.length_b   1.000
_cell.length_c   1.000
_cell.angle_alpha   90.00
_cell.angle_beta   90.00
_cell.angle_gamma   90.00
#
_symmetry.space_group_name_H-M   'P 1'
#
loop_
_entity.id
_entity.type
_entity.pdbx_description
1 polymer ?
#
loop_
_entity_poly.entity_id
_entity_poly.type
_entity_poly.pdbx_seq_one_letter_code
_entity_poly.pdbx_strand_id
1 'polypeptide(L)'
;MKTLNKTILALVTASVMATSAFAASGESPTDRIQSARGSVEALAVTLENMGADVDANVNLNGAYSVDQKVSAYETKHAELQAQFDELHAQSAE
;
A
#
# COMPACT_ATOMS: atom_id res chain seq x y z
N MET A 1 7.56 -25.47 -15.10
CA MET A 1 6.95 -24.90 -13.88
C MET A 1 6.53 -23.45 -14.17
N LYS A 2 5.43 -23.21 -14.90
CA LYS A 2 5.09 -21.86 -15.42
C LYS A 2 3.59 -21.52 -15.35
N THR A 3 2.87 -22.14 -14.43
CA THR A 3 1.40 -22.03 -14.34
C THR A 3 0.90 -21.51 -12.99
N LEU A 4 1.77 -21.27 -12.00
CA LEU A 4 1.35 -20.71 -10.71
C LEU A 4 1.18 -19.18 -10.74
N ASN A 5 1.77 -18.45 -11.69
CA ASN A 5 1.80 -16.97 -11.62
C ASN A 5 0.51 -16.26 -12.04
N LYS A 6 -0.33 -16.85 -12.91
CA LYS A 6 -1.53 -16.14 -13.42
C LYS A 6 -2.70 -16.18 -12.44
N THR A 7 -2.85 -17.26 -11.68
CA THR A 7 -4.00 -17.44 -10.79
C THR A 7 -3.83 -16.69 -9.46
N ILE A 8 -2.60 -16.56 -8.96
CA ILE A 8 -2.32 -15.77 -7.75
C ILE A 8 -2.50 -14.27 -8.03
N LEU A 9 -2.03 -13.79 -9.20
CA LEU A 9 -2.17 -12.38 -9.59
C LEU A 9 -3.64 -11.95 -9.74
N ALA A 10 -4.50 -12.83 -10.28
CA ALA A 10 -5.94 -12.58 -10.38
C ALA A 10 -6.65 -12.53 -9.01
N LEU A 11 -6.18 -13.31 -8.03
CA LEU A 11 -6.76 -13.32 -6.68
C LEU A 11 -6.39 -12.07 -5.89
N VAL A 12 -5.15 -11.57 -6.04
CA VAL A 12 -4.68 -10.33 -5.39
C VAL A 12 -5.41 -9.08 -5.92
N THR A 13 -5.75 -9.08 -7.22
CA THR A 13 -6.44 -7.94 -7.85
C THR A 13 -7.87 -7.74 -7.31
N ALA A 14 -8.56 -8.83 -6.93
CA ALA A 14 -9.91 -8.74 -6.35
C ALA A 14 -9.92 -8.16 -4.92
N SER A 15 -8.83 -8.29 -4.16
CA SER A 15 -8.75 -7.82 -2.77
C SER A 15 -8.53 -6.31 -2.62
N VAL A 16 -8.04 -5.61 -3.65
CA VAL A 16 -7.72 -4.17 -3.55
C VAL A 16 -8.95 -3.28 -3.66
N MET A 17 -10.09 -3.80 -4.15
CA MET A 17 -11.33 -3.02 -4.27
C MET A 17 -12.10 -2.87 -2.95
N ALA A 18 -11.59 -3.43 -1.83
CA ALA A 18 -12.30 -3.47 -0.55
C ALA A 18 -11.85 -2.42 0.49
N THR A 19 -11.00 -1.45 0.13
CA THR A 19 -10.49 -0.43 1.06
C THR A 19 -11.09 0.95 0.81
N SER A 20 -12.41 1.09 0.94
CA SER A 20 -13.05 2.41 1.03
C SER A 20 -14.23 2.41 2.00
N ALA A 21 -13.93 2.20 3.27
CA ALA A 21 -14.81 2.59 4.37
C ALA A 21 -14.10 3.62 5.27
N PHE A 22 -13.66 4.73 4.67
CA PHE A 22 -13.07 5.86 5.38
C PHE A 22 -14.16 6.75 5.97
N ALA A 23 -14.99 6.17 6.85
CA ALA A 23 -16.04 6.90 7.57
C ALA A 23 -16.36 6.20 8.90
N ALA A 24 -15.48 6.32 9.88
CA ALA A 24 -15.82 6.07 11.27
C ALA A 24 -15.50 7.33 12.09
N SER A 25 -16.54 8.10 12.39
CA SER A 25 -16.54 9.35 13.18
C SER A 25 -16.18 9.14 14.67
N GLY A 26 -15.18 8.32 14.97
CA GLY A 26 -14.69 8.01 16.32
C GLY A 26 -13.31 7.35 16.36
N GLU A 27 -12.57 7.34 15.25
CA GLU A 27 -11.27 6.68 15.17
C GLU A 27 -10.18 7.52 15.84
N SER A 28 -9.35 6.90 16.71
CA SER A 28 -8.32 7.64 17.43
C SER A 28 -7.28 8.18 16.44
N PRO A 29 -6.61 9.30 16.76
CA PRO A 29 -5.54 9.83 15.91
C PRO A 29 -4.45 8.79 15.58
N THR A 30 -4.22 7.85 16.50
CA THR A 30 -3.31 6.71 16.34
C THR A 30 -3.82 5.68 15.35
N ASP A 31 -5.12 5.39 15.34
CA ASP A 31 -5.72 4.39 14.45
C ASP A 31 -5.65 4.85 12.99
N ARG A 32 -5.88 6.15 12.73
CA ARG A 32 -5.67 6.76 11.41
C ARG A 32 -4.23 6.56 10.91
N ILE A 33 -3.24 6.77 11.77
CA ILE A 33 -1.82 6.56 11.44
C ILE A 33 -1.54 5.08 11.18
N GLN A 34 -2.06 4.18 12.02
CA GLN A 34 -1.88 2.74 11.86
C GLN A 34 -2.53 2.21 10.58
N SER A 35 -3.72 2.71 10.23
CA SER A 35 -4.42 2.37 8.99
C SER A 35 -3.65 2.82 7.75
N ALA A 36 -3.16 4.07 7.75
CA ALA A 36 -2.34 4.60 6.66
C ALA A 36 -1.02 3.81 6.53
N ARG A 37 -0.35 3.51 7.65
CA ARG A 37 0.85 2.66 7.68
C ARG A 37 0.57 1.26 7.16
N GLY A 38 -0.51 0.62 7.60
CA GLY A 38 -0.89 -0.73 7.20
C GLY A 38 -1.16 -0.83 5.71
N SER A 39 -1.73 0.22 5.11
CA SER A 39 -1.94 0.29 3.66
C SER A 39 -0.61 0.32 2.89
N VAL A 40 0.36 1.13 3.33
CA VAL A 40 1.72 1.16 2.77
C VAL A 40 2.40 -0.20 2.89
N GLU A 41 2.32 -0.84 4.05
CA GLU A 41 2.96 -2.13 4.33
C GLU A 41 2.35 -3.26 3.49
N ALA A 42 1.02 -3.29 3.35
CA ALA A 42 0.34 -4.27 2.49
C ALA A 42 0.74 -4.13 1.01
N LEU A 43 0.84 -2.90 0.52
CA LEU A 43 1.23 -2.64 -0.86
C LEU A 43 2.72 -2.95 -1.09
N ALA A 44 3.58 -2.63 -0.12
CA ALA A 44 4.99 -2.97 -0.17
C ALA A 44 5.21 -4.49 -0.21
N VAL A 45 4.51 -5.26 0.63
CA VAL A 45 4.56 -6.72 0.60
C VAL A 45 4.07 -7.25 -0.75
N THR A 46 3.06 -6.63 -1.34
CA THR A 46 2.57 -7.03 -2.67
C THR A 46 3.63 -6.83 -3.76
N LEU A 47 4.26 -5.66 -3.78
CA LEU A 47 5.36 -5.33 -4.68
C LEU A 47 6.59 -6.24 -4.49
N GLU A 48 6.97 -6.53 -3.25
CA GLU A 48 8.07 -7.44 -2.93
C GLU A 48 7.76 -8.87 -3.42
N ASN A 49 6.52 -9.33 -3.28
CA ASN A 49 6.07 -10.61 -3.85
C ASN A 49 6.06 -10.62 -5.39
N MET A 50 5.96 -9.46 -6.04
CA MET A 50 6.16 -9.32 -7.48
C MET A 50 7.65 -9.30 -7.88
N GLY A 51 8.56 -9.29 -6.90
CA GLY A 51 10.00 -9.27 -7.10
C GLY A 51 10.62 -7.87 -7.19
N ALA A 52 9.88 -6.83 -6.81
CA ALA A 52 10.39 -5.46 -6.75
C ALA A 52 11.12 -5.18 -5.44
N ASP A 53 12.16 -4.34 -5.51
CA ASP A 53 12.84 -3.80 -4.34
C ASP A 53 12.07 -2.57 -3.83
N VAL A 54 11.49 -2.67 -2.64
CA VAL A 54 10.53 -1.70 -2.13
C VAL A 54 10.99 -1.11 -0.83
N ASP A 55 11.16 0.21 -0.80
CA ASP A 55 11.31 0.94 0.45
C ASP A 55 9.94 1.38 0.94
N ALA A 56 9.45 0.79 2.03
CA ALA A 56 8.19 1.18 2.68
C ALA A 56 8.38 2.18 3.83
N ASN A 57 9.61 2.62 4.07
CA ASN A 57 9.95 3.43 5.23
C ASN A 57 9.41 4.86 5.07
N VAL A 58 8.79 5.37 6.14
CA VAL A 58 8.30 6.76 6.21
C VAL A 58 9.04 7.47 7.33
N ASN A 59 9.76 8.53 6.99
CA ASN A 59 10.50 9.30 7.97
C ASN A 59 9.56 10.21 8.79
N LEU A 60 9.28 9.79 10.02
CA LEU A 60 8.44 10.54 10.96
C LEU A 60 9.25 11.18 12.11
N ASN A 61 10.58 11.27 12.00
CA ASN A 61 11.48 11.71 13.08
C ASN A 61 11.39 13.22 13.41
N GLY A 62 10.38 13.93 12.93
CA GLY A 62 10.10 15.34 13.22
C GLY A 62 8.88 15.53 14.13
N ALA A 63 8.68 16.77 14.59
CA ALA A 63 7.47 17.17 15.31
C ALA A 63 6.28 17.28 14.34
N TYR A 64 5.74 16.14 13.91
CA TYR A 64 4.59 16.05 13.02
C TYR A 64 3.29 15.94 13.81
N SER A 65 2.29 16.74 13.42
CA SER A 65 0.89 16.50 13.77
C SER A 65 0.39 15.17 13.20
N VAL A 66 -0.72 14.66 13.72
CA VAL A 66 -1.30 13.39 13.27
C VAL A 66 -1.60 13.43 11.78
N ASP A 67 -2.22 14.50 11.28
CA ASP A 67 -2.56 14.63 9.87
C ASP A 67 -1.32 14.70 8.98
N GLN A 68 -0.21 15.29 9.45
CA GLN A 68 1.06 15.27 8.72
C GLN A 68 1.66 13.85 8.66
N LYS A 69 1.55 13.06 9.72
CA LYS A 69 1.99 11.66 9.71
C LYS A 69 1.16 10.81 8.75
N VAL A 70 -0.15 11.00 8.77
CA VAL A 70 -1.07 10.33 7.82
C VAL A 70 -0.73 10.73 6.39
N SER A 71 -0.59 12.02 6.11
CA SER A 71 -0.23 12.51 4.77
C SER A 71 1.12 11.98 4.28
N ALA A 72 2.10 11.79 5.17
CA ALA A 72 3.37 11.16 4.81
C ALA A 72 3.20 9.68 4.41
N TYR A 73 2.36 8.93 5.12
CA TYR A 73 2.01 7.55 4.72
C TYR A 73 1.19 7.50 3.44
N GLU A 74 0.23 8.41 3.24
CA GLU A 74 -0.56 8.49 2.00
C GLU A 74 0.31 8.82 0.79
N THR A 75 1.29 9.73 0.96
CA THR A 75 2.28 10.04 -0.09
C THR A 75 3.07 8.78 -0.45
N LYS A 76 3.57 8.06 0.57
CA LYS A 76 4.30 6.82 0.37
C LYS A 76 3.44 5.75 -0.32
N HIS A 77 2.18 5.64 0.08
CA HIS A 77 1.23 4.72 -0.55
C HIS A 77 1.06 5.04 -2.04
N ALA A 78 0.92 6.31 -2.41
CA ALA A 78 0.81 6.72 -3.81
C ALA A 78 2.08 6.39 -4.61
N GLU A 79 3.27 6.57 -4.03
CA GLU A 79 4.54 6.17 -4.65
C GLU A 79 4.60 4.65 -4.92
N LEU A 80 4.25 3.84 -3.93
CA LEU A 80 4.18 2.39 -4.07
C LEU A 80 3.10 1.95 -5.07
N GLN A 81 1.98 2.66 -5.10
CA GLN A 81 0.90 2.35 -6.03
C GLN A 81 1.32 2.58 -7.48
N ALA A 82 2.07 3.66 -7.74
CA ALA A 82 2.64 3.89 -9.07
C ALA A 82 3.61 2.78 -9.50
N GLN A 83 4.45 2.29 -8.58
CA GLN A 83 5.33 1.13 -8.86
C GLN A 83 4.52 -0.13 -9.14
N PHE A 84 3.43 -0.33 -8.41
CA PHE A 84 2.56 -1.49 -8.59
C PHE A 84 1.92 -1.44 -9.97
N ASP A 85 1.35 -0.30 -10.34
CA ASP A 85 0.73 -0.09 -11.65
C ASP A 85 1.74 -0.32 -12.79
N GLU A 86 2.99 0.15 -12.63
CA GLU A 86 4.05 -0.06 -13.61
C GLU A 86 4.42 -1.55 -13.77
N LEU A 87 4.68 -2.26 -12.67
CA LEU A 87 5.01 -3.70 -12.70
C LEU A 87 3.84 -4.55 -13.19
N HIS A 88 2.63 -4.15 -12.82
CA HIS A 88 1.40 -4.82 -13.26
C HIS A 88 1.22 -4.66 -14.77
N ALA A 89 1.45 -3.46 -15.31
CA ALA A 89 1.43 -3.21 -16.74
C ALA A 89 2.47 -4.05 -17.48
N GLN A 90 3.72 -4.09 -17.00
CA GLN A 90 4.79 -4.91 -17.58
C GLN A 90 4.48 -6.42 -17.53
N SER A 91 3.77 -6.89 -16.51
CA SER A 91 3.39 -8.31 -16.37
C SER A 91 2.22 -8.72 -17.26
N ALA A 92 1.47 -7.76 -17.81
CA ALA A 92 0.31 -7.98 -18.67
C ALA A 92 0.67 -8.04 -20.17
N GLU A 93 1.89 -7.64 -20.55
CA GLU A 93 2.43 -7.71 -21.92
C GLU A 93 3.01 -9.08 -22.31
#